data_AF-A0AAU9PV79-F1
#
_entry.id   AF-A0AAU9PV79-F1
#
_cell.length_a   1.000
_cell.length_b   1.000
_cell.length_c   1.000
_cell.angle_alpha   90.00
_cell.angle_beta   90.00
_cell.angle_gamma   90.00
#
_symmetry.space_group_name_H-M   'P 1'
#
loop_
_entity.id
_entity.type
_entity.pdbx_description
1 polymer ?
#
loop_
_entity_poly.entity_id
_entity_poly.type
_entity_poly.pdbx_seq_one_letter_code
_entity_poly.pdbx_strand_id
1 'polypeptide(L)'
;MFRQELGAVGREVKHILGEGGGVVRKHARTESNGSTSSSRSNTNTNTNNNNRSNTNRARSQLLETHLAKLFKQKMEIFTKVQHTQESVVMSIVKLCLKSFQEFVRLQTFNRSGFQQIQLDMQYLRTTLKDTTDSEDEAALEFLLDEVIVAAAERCLDPSPLEPAILDRLVQLKLAR
;
A
#
# COMPACT_ATOMS: atom_id res chain seq x y z
N MET A 1 17.17 12.31 -5.51
CA MET A 1 16.70 11.53 -6.67
C MET A 1 15.18 11.36 -6.64
N PHE A 2 14.56 10.63 -5.70
CA PHE A 2 13.08 10.43 -5.68
C PHE A 2 12.24 11.70 -5.86
N ARG A 3 12.48 12.76 -5.08
CA ARG A 3 11.74 14.04 -5.22
C ARG A 3 11.87 14.68 -6.61
N GLN A 4 13.04 14.55 -7.23
CA GLN A 4 13.30 15.10 -8.56
C GLN A 4 12.53 14.32 -9.62
N GLU A 5 12.56 12.98 -9.54
CA GLU A 5 11.81 12.09 -10.43
C GLU A 5 10.29 12.28 -10.25
N LEU A 6 9.81 12.34 -9.01
CA LEU A 6 8.39 12.61 -8.73
C LEU A 6 7.96 13.98 -9.28
N GLY A 7 8.81 14.99 -9.17
CA GLY A 7 8.57 16.29 -9.79
C GLY A 7 8.58 16.24 -11.33
N ALA A 8 9.40 15.38 -11.94
CA ALA A 8 9.40 15.15 -13.38
C ALA A 8 8.11 14.47 -13.84
N VAL A 9 7.70 13.40 -13.15
CA VAL A 9 6.41 12.73 -13.38
C VAL A 9 5.26 13.71 -13.22
N GLY A 10 5.27 14.54 -12.17
CA GLY A 10 4.24 15.57 -11.97
C GLY A 10 4.16 16.56 -13.15
N ARG A 11 5.30 16.98 -13.71
CA ARG A 11 5.33 17.85 -14.91
C ARG A 11 4.79 17.14 -16.15
N GLU A 12 5.11 15.86 -16.33
CA GLU A 12 4.60 15.07 -17.45
C GLU A 12 3.09 14.86 -17.35
N VAL A 13 2.60 14.49 -16.17
CA VAL A 13 1.16 14.35 -15.89
C VAL A 13 0.44 15.68 -16.10
N LYS A 14 1.02 16.80 -15.65
CA LYS A 14 0.49 18.14 -15.92
C LYS A 14 0.44 18.45 -17.41
N HIS A 15 1.47 18.10 -18.17
CA HIS A 15 1.51 18.30 -19.62
C HIS A 15 0.42 17.48 -20.34
N ILE A 16 0.19 16.23 -19.91
CA ILE A 16 -0.81 15.33 -20.52
C ILE A 16 -2.24 15.77 -20.17
N LEU A 17 -2.51 16.16 -18.93
CA LEU A 17 -3.85 16.52 -18.46
C LEU A 17 -4.24 17.99 -18.73
N GLY A 18 -3.26 18.84 -19.04
CA GLY A 18 -3.44 20.29 -19.20
C GLY A 18 -3.53 21.06 -17.88
N GLU A 19 -3.41 22.39 -17.95
CA GLU A 19 -3.51 23.29 -16.77
C GLU A 19 -4.94 23.54 -16.29
N GLY A 20 -5.95 23.15 -17.08
CA GLY A 20 -7.36 23.32 -16.73
C GLY A 20 -7.98 21.99 -16.33
N GLY A 21 -8.52 21.91 -15.11
CA GLY A 21 -9.38 20.81 -14.68
C GLY A 21 -10.39 20.47 -15.78
N GLY A 22 -10.38 19.21 -16.19
CA GLY A 22 -10.90 18.76 -17.48
C GLY A 22 -12.27 19.33 -17.85
N VAL A 23 -12.32 20.11 -18.94
CA VAL A 23 -13.52 20.18 -19.78
C VAL A 23 -13.66 18.81 -20.43
N VAL A 24 -14.42 17.94 -19.76
CA VAL A 24 -14.75 16.61 -20.28
C VAL A 24 -15.62 16.81 -21.52
N ARG A 25 -15.05 16.56 -22.71
CA ARG A 25 -15.86 16.13 -23.85
C ARG A 25 -16.42 14.77 -23.50
N LYS A 26 -17.61 14.75 -22.90
CA LYS A 26 -18.38 13.52 -22.65
C LYS A 26 -18.77 12.94 -24.01
N HIS A 27 -18.02 11.95 -24.49
CA HIS A 27 -18.58 10.99 -25.43
C HIS A 27 -19.54 10.10 -24.63
N ALA A 28 -20.81 10.48 -24.61
CA ALA A 28 -21.89 9.65 -24.12
C ALA A 28 -22.01 8.42 -25.03
N ARG A 29 -21.62 7.24 -24.54
CA ARG A 29 -22.09 5.98 -25.09
C ARG A 29 -23.27 5.53 -24.25
N THR A 30 -24.44 5.68 -24.83
CA THR A 30 -25.71 5.10 -24.39
C THR A 30 -25.68 3.63 -24.74
N GLU A 31 -25.63 2.72 -23.77
CA GLU A 31 -26.10 1.35 -23.97
C GLU A 31 -26.86 0.87 -22.74
N SER A 32 -28.09 0.42 -22.99
CA SER A 32 -29.08 -0.02 -22.01
C SER A 32 -29.39 -1.50 -22.16
N ASN A 33 -29.68 -2.12 -21.01
CA ASN A 33 -30.50 -3.30 -20.74
C ASN A 33 -30.18 -4.67 -21.36
N GLY A 34 -29.96 -5.64 -20.46
CA GLY A 34 -30.14 -7.06 -20.72
C GLY A 34 -30.08 -7.89 -19.44
N SER A 35 -31.24 -8.17 -18.84
CA SER A 35 -31.40 -9.11 -17.72
C SER A 35 -31.48 -10.56 -18.24
N THR A 36 -30.86 -11.53 -17.56
CA THR A 36 -31.37 -12.91 -17.45
C THR A 36 -30.81 -13.65 -16.22
N SER A 37 -31.70 -13.98 -15.28
CA SER A 37 -31.86 -15.26 -14.55
C SER A 37 -30.72 -16.30 -14.60
N SER A 38 -30.28 -16.82 -13.45
CA SER A 38 -30.77 -18.13 -12.96
C SER A 38 -30.07 -18.66 -11.69
N SER A 39 -30.86 -19.45 -10.98
CA SER A 39 -30.72 -20.19 -9.72
C SER A 39 -29.45 -21.05 -9.54
N ARG A 40 -29.02 -21.24 -8.28
CA ARG A 40 -29.12 -22.53 -7.57
C ARG A 40 -28.54 -22.49 -6.14
N SER A 41 -29.29 -23.13 -5.26
CA SER A 41 -29.04 -23.48 -3.86
C SER A 41 -27.90 -24.48 -3.67
N ASN A 42 -27.29 -24.48 -2.47
CA ASN A 42 -26.85 -25.72 -1.83
C ASN A 42 -26.92 -25.61 -0.31
N THR A 43 -27.82 -26.38 0.28
CA THR A 43 -27.81 -26.77 1.68
C THR A 43 -26.87 -27.96 1.77
N ASN A 44 -25.88 -27.96 2.68
CA ASN A 44 -25.31 -29.23 3.11
C ASN A 44 -25.08 -29.27 4.62
N THR A 45 -25.74 -30.26 5.19
CA THR A 45 -25.80 -30.72 6.57
C THR A 45 -24.49 -31.32 7.07
N ASN A 46 -24.15 -30.94 8.31
CA ASN A 46 -23.76 -31.80 9.44
C ASN A 46 -22.49 -32.67 9.35
N THR A 47 -21.61 -32.59 10.36
CA THR A 47 -21.27 -33.70 11.29
C THR A 47 -20.14 -33.34 12.27
N ASN A 48 -20.50 -33.36 13.55
CA ASN A 48 -19.87 -34.03 14.69
C ASN A 48 -18.32 -34.07 14.92
N ASN A 49 -17.98 -33.60 16.13
CA ASN A 49 -17.26 -34.32 17.21
C ASN A 49 -15.73 -34.18 17.41
N ASN A 50 -15.40 -34.11 18.71
CA ASN A 50 -14.16 -34.51 19.42
C ASN A 50 -12.94 -33.58 19.56
N ASN A 51 -12.82 -33.06 20.80
CA ASN A 51 -11.78 -33.39 21.80
C ASN A 51 -10.30 -32.93 21.62
N ARG A 52 -9.78 -32.34 22.71
CA ARG A 52 -8.37 -32.23 23.20
C ARG A 52 -7.44 -31.08 22.77
N SER A 53 -7.17 -30.25 23.79
CA SER A 53 -5.84 -29.92 24.38
C SER A 53 -4.82 -29.01 23.65
N ASN A 54 -4.53 -27.89 24.32
CA ASN A 54 -3.18 -27.37 24.62
C ASN A 54 -2.24 -26.92 23.48
N THR A 55 -2.77 -26.24 22.47
CA THR A 55 -1.95 -25.49 21.47
C THR A 55 -2.38 -24.03 21.29
N ASN A 56 -3.21 -23.49 22.20
CA ASN A 56 -3.99 -22.28 21.92
C ASN A 56 -3.15 -21.00 21.79
N ARG A 57 -1.96 -20.89 22.39
CA ARG A 57 -1.24 -19.59 22.39
C ARG A 57 -0.60 -19.23 21.04
N ALA A 58 0.10 -20.17 20.40
CA ALA A 58 0.71 -19.96 19.08
C ALA A 58 -0.34 -19.89 17.97
N ARG A 59 -1.43 -20.66 18.11
CA ARG A 59 -2.57 -20.62 17.19
C ARG A 59 -3.35 -19.32 17.31
N SER A 60 -3.53 -18.79 18.52
CA SER A 60 -4.13 -17.47 18.74
C SER A 60 -3.30 -16.33 18.16
N GLN A 61 -1.97 -16.34 18.29
CA GLN A 61 -1.12 -15.32 17.68
C GLN A 61 -1.14 -15.38 16.15
N LEU A 62 -1.10 -16.59 15.57
CA LEU A 62 -1.26 -16.77 14.12
C LEU A 62 -2.63 -16.29 13.67
N LEU A 63 -3.70 -16.66 14.38
CA LEU A 63 -5.07 -16.21 14.08
C LEU A 63 -5.22 -14.70 14.25
N GLU A 64 -4.62 -14.08 15.25
CA GLU A 64 -4.65 -12.63 15.47
C GLU A 64 -3.89 -11.89 14.36
N THR A 65 -2.73 -12.41 13.96
CA THR A 65 -1.97 -11.87 12.82
C THR A 65 -2.73 -12.06 11.50
N HIS A 66 -3.39 -13.20 11.31
CA HIS A 66 -4.22 -13.47 10.14
C HIS A 66 -5.53 -12.66 10.15
N LEU A 67 -6.15 -12.42 11.31
CA LEU A 67 -7.32 -11.58 11.46
C LEU A 67 -6.98 -10.11 11.22
N ALA A 68 -5.86 -9.63 11.77
CA ALA A 68 -5.32 -8.32 11.45
C ALA A 68 -5.04 -8.19 9.95
N LYS A 69 -4.48 -9.23 9.30
CA LYS A 69 -4.34 -9.31 7.84
C LYS A 69 -5.68 -9.29 7.10
N LEU A 70 -6.71 -10.00 7.59
CA LEU A 70 -8.05 -10.03 6.98
C LEU A 70 -8.78 -8.69 7.11
N PHE A 71 -8.56 -7.93 8.19
CA PHE A 71 -9.08 -6.56 8.31
C PHE A 71 -8.26 -5.55 7.49
N LYS A 72 -6.93 -5.74 7.40
CA LYS A 72 -6.07 -5.03 6.41
C LYS A 72 -6.51 -5.32 4.97
N GLN A 73 -6.99 -6.53 4.68
CA GLN A 73 -7.41 -6.98 3.34
C GLN A 73 -8.65 -6.23 2.81
N LYS A 74 -9.40 -5.53 3.67
CA LYS A 74 -10.54 -4.70 3.23
C LYS A 74 -10.12 -3.30 2.75
N MET A 75 -8.83 -2.96 2.75
CA MET A 75 -8.36 -1.67 2.26
C MET A 75 -8.25 -1.69 0.73
N GLU A 76 -9.04 -0.86 0.06
CA GLU A 76 -8.99 -0.70 -1.39
C GLU A 76 -7.77 0.14 -1.76
N ILE A 77 -6.64 -0.52 -2.04
CA ILE A 77 -5.37 0.15 -2.42
C ILE A 77 -5.54 0.90 -3.76
N PHE A 78 -6.20 0.25 -4.72
CA PHE A 78 -6.40 0.79 -6.06
C PHE A 78 -7.88 1.06 -6.28
N THR A 79 -8.25 2.32 -6.13
CA THR A 79 -9.54 2.86 -6.53
C THR A 79 -9.49 3.33 -7.98
N LYS A 80 -10.63 3.71 -8.54
CA LYS A 80 -10.70 4.27 -9.89
C LYS A 80 -9.87 5.56 -9.98
N VAL A 81 -8.88 5.57 -10.86
CA VAL A 81 -8.05 6.75 -11.16
C VAL A 81 -8.94 7.86 -11.73
N GLN A 82 -8.93 9.03 -11.09
CA GLN A 82 -9.63 10.21 -11.54
C GLN A 82 -8.77 10.97 -12.56
N HIS A 83 -9.41 11.75 -13.43
CA HIS A 83 -8.73 12.58 -14.42
C HIS A 83 -8.20 13.88 -13.77
N THR A 84 -7.46 13.75 -12.66
CA THR A 84 -6.80 14.82 -11.92
C THR A 84 -5.31 14.50 -11.80
N GLN A 85 -4.47 15.54 -11.70
CA GLN A 85 -3.02 15.34 -11.59
C GLN A 85 -2.66 14.56 -10.32
N GLU A 86 -3.27 14.91 -9.19
CA GLU A 86 -3.08 14.26 -7.90
C GLU A 86 -3.43 12.77 -7.95
N SER A 87 -4.62 12.41 -8.48
CA SER A 87 -5.05 11.02 -8.56
C SER A 87 -4.14 10.18 -9.46
N VAL A 88 -3.68 10.73 -10.59
CA VAL A 88 -2.75 10.03 -11.50
C VAL A 88 -1.37 9.87 -10.85
N VAL A 89 -0.81 10.94 -10.27
CA VAL A 89 0.49 10.89 -9.59
C VAL A 89 0.46 9.90 -8.42
N MET A 90 -0.59 9.95 -7.60
CA MET A 90 -0.74 9.03 -6.47
C MET A 90 -0.87 7.57 -6.94
N SER A 91 -1.61 7.33 -8.01
CA SER A 91 -1.71 5.99 -8.61
C SER A 91 -0.35 5.47 -9.08
N ILE A 92 0.48 6.31 -9.68
CA ILE A 92 1.86 5.96 -10.06
C ILE A 92 2.69 5.64 -8.81
N VAL A 93 2.61 6.46 -7.76
CA VAL A 93 3.32 6.21 -6.49
C VAL A 93 2.92 4.88 -5.89
N LYS A 94 1.61 4.56 -5.82
CA LYS A 94 1.10 3.28 -5.30
C LYS A 94 1.62 2.09 -6.12
N LEU A 95 1.66 2.21 -7.44
CA LEU A 95 2.25 1.19 -8.32
C LEU A 95 3.75 1.00 -8.05
N CYS A 96 4.52 2.09 -7.95
CA CYS A 96 5.94 2.03 -7.64
C CYS A 96 6.21 1.37 -6.28
N LEU A 97 5.43 1.68 -5.24
CA LEU A 97 5.56 1.06 -3.92
C LEU A 97 5.26 -0.44 -3.96
N LYS A 98 4.23 -0.85 -4.72
CA LYS A 98 3.95 -2.27 -4.94
C LYS A 98 5.09 -2.99 -5.66
N SER A 99 5.62 -2.40 -6.73
CA SER A 99 6.77 -2.97 -7.43
C SER A 99 8.02 -3.02 -6.54
N PHE A 100 8.23 -2.00 -5.71
CA PHE A 100 9.35 -1.96 -4.77
C PHE A 100 9.21 -3.02 -3.66
N GLN A 101 8.00 -3.23 -3.13
CA GLN A 101 7.71 -4.32 -2.20
C GLN A 101 8.12 -5.67 -2.80
N GLU A 102 7.71 -5.95 -4.04
CA GLU A 102 8.08 -7.21 -4.70
C GLU A 102 9.59 -7.32 -4.94
N PHE A 103 10.25 -6.22 -5.33
CA PHE A 103 11.71 -6.18 -5.44
C PHE A 103 12.38 -6.55 -4.10
N VAL A 104 11.94 -5.94 -3.00
CA VAL A 104 12.44 -6.21 -1.64
C VAL A 104 12.27 -7.69 -1.26
N ARG A 105 11.14 -8.32 -1.62
CA ARG A 105 10.90 -9.76 -1.35
C ARG A 105 11.94 -10.68 -2.00
N LEU A 106 12.56 -10.25 -3.10
CA LEU A 106 13.60 -11.01 -3.81
C LEU A 106 15.01 -10.82 -3.25
N GLN A 107 15.21 -9.86 -2.33
CA GLN A 107 16.52 -9.58 -1.75
C GLN A 107 16.74 -10.32 -0.44
N THR A 108 17.97 -10.29 0.08
CA THR A 108 18.32 -10.70 1.45
C THR A 108 19.03 -9.52 2.12
N PHE A 109 18.60 -9.16 3.31
CA PHE A 109 19.14 -8.01 4.04
C PHE A 109 19.92 -8.44 5.28
N ASN A 110 20.94 -7.65 5.62
CA ASN A 110 21.49 -7.60 6.96
C ASN A 110 20.77 -6.50 7.78
N ARG A 111 21.11 -6.37 9.06
CA ARG A 111 20.52 -5.38 9.96
C ARG A 111 20.54 -3.96 9.37
N SER A 112 21.69 -3.50 8.90
CA SER A 112 21.84 -2.12 8.36
C SER A 112 21.01 -1.90 7.09
N GLY A 113 20.93 -2.91 6.21
CA GLY A 113 20.09 -2.84 5.00
C GLY A 113 18.61 -2.70 5.36
N PHE A 114 18.12 -3.48 6.32
CA PHE A 114 16.75 -3.36 6.83
C PHE A 114 16.48 -1.97 7.44
N GLN A 115 17.37 -1.49 8.31
CA GLN A 115 17.24 -0.17 8.93
C GLN A 115 17.27 0.97 7.91
N GLN A 116 18.03 0.83 6.82
CA GLN A 116 18.04 1.79 5.73
C GLN A 116 16.68 1.84 5.00
N ILE A 117 16.07 0.68 4.74
CA ILE A 117 14.71 0.61 4.18
C ILE A 117 13.70 1.31 5.09
N GLN A 118 13.78 1.12 6.41
CA GLN A 118 12.92 1.83 7.36
C GLN A 118 13.07 3.35 7.27
N LEU A 119 14.31 3.83 7.22
CA LEU A 119 14.61 5.25 7.10
C LEU A 119 14.08 5.83 5.78
N ASP A 120 14.24 5.09 4.68
CA ASP A 120 13.76 5.52 3.37
C ASP A 120 12.24 5.56 3.31
N MET A 121 11.53 4.58 3.89
CA MET A 121 10.08 4.59 3.96
C MET A 121 9.55 5.72 4.85
N GLN A 122 10.22 6.00 5.97
CA GLN A 122 9.86 7.15 6.82
C GLN A 122 10.09 8.48 6.09
N TYR A 123 11.18 8.61 5.34
CA TYR A 123 11.42 9.78 4.50
C TYR A 123 10.35 9.97 3.43
N LEU A 124 9.95 8.89 2.74
CA LEU A 124 8.88 8.92 1.75
C LEU A 124 7.55 9.32 2.38
N ARG A 125 7.23 8.78 3.56
CA ARG A 125 6.03 9.14 4.32
C ARG A 125 5.94 10.64 4.54
N THR A 126 7.00 11.26 5.05
CA THR A 126 7.02 12.72 5.28
C THR A 126 6.94 13.50 3.97
N THR A 127 7.62 13.03 2.92
CA THR A 127 7.69 13.73 1.64
C THR A 127 6.38 13.70 0.86
N LEU A 128 5.62 12.60 0.96
CA LEU A 128 4.39 12.39 0.21
C LEU A 128 3.16 12.91 0.94
N LYS A 129 3.24 13.13 2.25
CA LYS A 129 2.12 13.59 3.08
C LYS A 129 1.41 14.83 2.52
N ASP A 130 2.18 15.82 2.07
CA ASP A 130 1.63 17.08 1.55
C ASP A 130 1.06 16.97 0.12
N THR A 131 1.31 15.85 -0.56
CA THR A 131 0.84 15.59 -1.94
C THR A 131 -0.31 14.56 -1.97
N THR A 132 -0.77 14.09 -0.82
CA THR A 132 -1.71 12.97 -0.72
C THR A 132 -3.08 13.46 -0.31
N ASP A 133 -4.11 13.10 -1.09
CA ASP A 133 -5.51 13.30 -0.71
C ASP A 133 -5.86 12.42 0.50
N SER A 134 -6.80 12.88 1.33
CA SER A 134 -7.19 12.16 2.56
C SER A 134 -7.67 10.72 2.31
N GLU A 135 -8.20 10.45 1.12
CA GLU A 135 -8.67 9.11 0.71
C GLU A 135 -7.51 8.14 0.45
N ASP A 136 -6.37 8.65 -0.03
CA ASP A 136 -5.20 7.85 -0.38
C ASP A 136 -4.18 7.73 0.77
N GLU A 137 -4.30 8.57 1.82
CA GLU A 137 -3.34 8.59 2.95
C GLU A 137 -3.24 7.22 3.64
N ALA A 138 -4.38 6.59 3.94
CA ALA A 138 -4.40 5.27 4.56
C ALA A 138 -3.80 4.19 3.66
N ALA A 139 -4.04 4.27 2.34
CA ALA A 139 -3.50 3.32 1.38
C ALA A 139 -1.98 3.47 1.22
N LEU A 140 -1.49 4.71 1.18
CA LEU A 140 -0.08 5.03 1.11
C LEU A 140 0.67 4.54 2.36
N GLU A 141 0.14 4.87 3.54
CA GLU A 141 0.66 4.47 4.84
C GLU A 141 0.82 2.94 4.94
N PHE A 142 -0.24 2.22 4.59
CA PHE A 142 -0.24 0.77 4.53
C PHE A 142 0.83 0.23 3.58
N LEU A 143 0.98 0.82 2.39
CA LEU A 143 1.94 0.34 1.39
C LEU A 143 3.39 0.54 1.85
N LEU A 144 3.68 1.67 2.50
CA LEU A 144 4.98 1.93 3.10
C LEU A 144 5.30 0.90 4.21
N ASP A 145 4.32 0.60 5.07
CA ASP A 145 4.46 -0.43 6.10
C ASP A 145 4.68 -1.83 5.49
N GLU A 146 3.97 -2.16 4.42
CA GLU A 146 4.13 -3.45 3.72
C GLU A 146 5.54 -3.64 3.15
N VAL A 147 6.20 -2.56 2.69
CA VAL A 147 7.61 -2.61 2.26
C VAL A 147 8.53 -2.88 3.46
N ILE A 148 8.29 -2.22 4.60
CA ILE A 148 9.08 -2.45 5.83
C ILE A 148 8.91 -3.90 6.32
N VAL A 149 7.67 -4.41 6.34
CA VAL A 149 7.37 -5.80 6.72
C VAL A 149 8.06 -6.77 5.77
N ALA A 150 7.98 -6.55 4.46
CA ALA A 150 8.67 -7.37 3.47
C ALA A 150 10.20 -7.37 3.69
N ALA A 151 10.79 -6.22 4.02
CA ALA A 151 12.22 -6.13 4.32
C ALA A 151 12.60 -6.88 5.61
N ALA A 152 11.76 -6.80 6.65
CA ALA A 152 11.97 -7.53 7.90
C ALA A 152 11.92 -9.05 7.69
N GLU A 153 10.95 -9.55 6.92
CA GLU A 153 10.82 -10.98 6.55
C GLU A 153 12.03 -11.50 5.75
N ARG A 154 12.77 -10.61 5.10
CA ARG A 154 13.96 -10.92 4.28
C ARG A 154 15.28 -10.58 4.97
N CYS A 155 15.24 -10.11 6.22
CA CYS A 155 16.42 -9.74 6.99
C CYS A 155 16.92 -10.92 7.83
N LEU A 156 18.22 -11.13 7.87
CA LEU A 156 18.86 -12.16 8.71
C LEU A 156 18.80 -11.84 10.20
N ASP A 157 18.70 -10.55 10.55
CA ASP A 157 18.65 -10.03 11.92
C ASP A 157 17.81 -8.74 11.95
N PRO A 158 16.47 -8.86 11.95
CA PRO A 158 15.57 -7.72 11.92
C PRO A 158 15.57 -7.02 13.28
N SER A 159 16.39 -5.98 13.41
CA SER A 159 16.42 -5.06 14.55
C SER A 159 15.99 -3.66 14.11
N PRO A 160 14.72 -3.27 14.34
CA PRO A 160 14.20 -1.96 13.98
C PRO A 160 14.96 -0.80 14.64
N LEU A 161 15.08 0.33 13.93
CA LEU A 161 15.44 1.59 14.56
C LEU A 161 14.30 2.09 15.45
N GLU A 162 14.66 2.74 16.56
CA GLU A 162 13.68 3.43 17.40
C GLU A 162 13.01 4.57 16.62
N PRO A 163 11.69 4.80 16.78
CA PRO A 163 10.97 5.85 16.05
C PRO A 163 11.59 7.23 16.21
N ALA A 164 12.05 7.59 17.42
CA ALA A 164 12.69 8.89 17.68
C ALA A 164 13.99 9.08 16.88
N ILE A 165 14.75 8.01 16.65
CA ILE A 165 15.98 8.05 15.84
C ILE A 165 15.62 8.23 14.37
N LEU A 166 14.63 7.48 13.87
CA LEU A 166 14.14 7.61 12.49
C LEU A 166 13.68 9.05 12.21
N ASP A 167 12.81 9.59 13.07
CA ASP A 167 12.28 10.94 12.91
C ASP A 167 13.41 11.99 12.94
N ARG A 168 14.38 11.83 13.85
CA ARG A 168 15.54 12.73 13.91
C ARG A 168 16.37 12.69 12.62
N LEU A 169 16.65 11.51 12.09
CA LEU A 169 17.41 11.34 10.85
C LEU A 169 16.67 11.91 9.64
N VAL A 170 15.36 11.70 9.55
CA VAL A 170 14.53 12.27 8.48
C VAL A 170 14.51 13.78 8.55
N GLN A 171 14.30 14.38 9.73
CA GLN A 171 14.34 15.83 9.91
C GLN A 171 15.69 16.43 9.47
N LEU A 172 16.81 15.79 9.85
CA LEU A 172 18.14 16.23 9.43
C LEU A 172 18.35 16.15 7.91
N LYS A 173 17.72 15.18 7.25
CA LYS A 173 17.78 15.01 5.78
C LYS A 173 16.89 16.01 5.06
N LEU A 174 15.76 16.41 5.64
CA LEU A 174 14.86 17.42 5.07
C LEU A 174 15.37 18.85 5.25
N ALA A 175 16.20 19.10 6.26
CA ALA A 175 16.81 20.41 6.52
C ALA A 175 18.01 20.74 5.60
N ARG A 176 18.39 19.82 4.71
CA ARG A 176 19.48 19.97 3.73
C ARG A 176 18.91 20.09 2.32
#